data_AF-A0A932DSK4-F1
#
_entry.id   AF-A0A932DSK4-F1
#
_cell.length_a   1.000
_cell.length_b   1.000
_cell.length_c   1.000
_cell.angle_alpha   90.00
_cell.angle_beta   90.00
_cell.angle_gamma   90.00
#
_symmetry.space_group_name_H-M   'P 1'
#
loop_
_entity.id
_entity.type
_entity.pdbx_description
1 polymer ?
#
loop_
_entity_poly.entity_id
_entity_poly.type
_entity_poly.pdbx_seq_one_letter_code
_entity_poly.pdbx_strand_id
1 'polypeptide(L)' 'MENKIKSLIKKLRRFGFSVKPKNNRYTDPVCGMETSGDLFKIEYQGKSYYFCSDHCKNQFTANPDNYASL' A
#
# COMPACT_ATOMS: atom_id res chain seq x y z
N MET A 1 -11.84 -13.48 11.65
CA MET A 1 -11.69 -13.45 10.18
C MET A 1 -10.36 -14.06 9.68
N GLU A 2 -9.29 -14.04 10.49
CA GLU A 2 -7.95 -14.55 10.12
C GLU A 2 -7.87 -16.06 9.81
N ASN A 3 -8.78 -16.87 10.36
CA ASN A 3 -8.76 -18.33 10.21
C ASN A 3 -9.02 -18.81 8.77
N LYS A 4 -9.80 -18.05 7.98
CA LYS A 4 -10.12 -18.41 6.59
C LYS A 4 -8.93 -18.20 5.65
N ILE A 5 -8.18 -17.12 5.87
CA ILE A 5 -6.98 -16.77 5.10
C ILE A 5 -5.87 -17.80 5.33
N LYS A 6 -5.64 -18.22 6.58
CA LYS A 6 -4.66 -19.28 6.90
C LYS A 6 -4.99 -20.62 6.23
N SER A 7 -6.28 -20.98 6.18
CA SER A 7 -6.76 -22.19 5.50
C SER A 7 -6.53 -22.14 3.98
N LEU A 8 -6.81 -20.99 3.35
CA LEU A 8 -6.56 -20.76 1.93
C LEU A 8 -5.07 -20.83 1.59
N ILE A 9 -4.21 -20.19 2.38
CA ILE A 9 -2.75 -20.24 2.19
C ILE A 9 -2.24 -21.69 2.30
N LYS A 10 -2.73 -22.47 3.27
CA LYS A 10 -2.38 -23.90 3.41
C LYS A 10 -2.83 -24.72 2.21
N LYS A 11 -4.02 -24.44 1.66
CA LYS A 11 -4.54 -25.12 0.47
C LYS A 11 -3.70 -24.77 -0.77
N LEU A 12 -3.39 -23.49 -0.98
CA LEU A 12 -2.56 -23.02 -2.09
C LEU A 12 -1.14 -23.61 -2.05
N ARG A 13 -0.53 -23.72 -0.87
CA ARG A 13 0.77 -24.41 -0.71
C ARG A 13 0.75 -25.87 -1.15
N ARG A 14 -0.36 -26.60 -0.93
CA ARG A 14 -0.52 -27.99 -1.39
C ARG A 14 -0.58 -28.11 -2.91
N PHE A 15 -1.00 -27.06 -3.62
CA PHE A 15 -0.99 -26.97 -5.08
C PHE A 15 0.33 -26.41 -5.65
N GLY A 16 1.38 -26.30 -4.83
CA GLY A 16 2.69 -25.79 -5.27
C GLY A 16 2.77 -24.25 -5.36
N PHE A 17 1.72 -23.51 -4.99
CA PHE A 17 1.74 -22.06 -4.97
C PHE A 17 2.34 -21.54 -3.65
N SER A 18 3.49 -20.88 -3.73
CA SER A 18 4.12 -20.21 -2.59
C SER A 18 3.71 -18.73 -2.56
N VAL A 19 2.69 -18.41 -1.77
CA VAL A 19 2.31 -17.01 -1.50
C VAL A 19 3.27 -16.46 -0.45
N LYS A 20 4.25 -15.64 -0.87
CA LYS A 20 5.03 -14.82 0.06
C LYS A 20 4.23 -13.56 0.39
N PRO A 21 4.04 -13.21 1.67
CA PRO A 21 3.44 -11.93 2.03
C PRO A 21 4.35 -10.82 1.49
N LYS A 22 3.81 -9.99 0.62
CA LYS A 22 4.52 -8.81 0.11
C LYS A 22 4.49 -7.76 1.22
N ASN A 23 5.55 -7.70 2.01
CA ASN A 23 5.73 -6.64 3.00
C ASN A 23 6.26 -5.38 2.31
N ASN A 24 5.50 -4.86 1.34
CA ASN A 24 5.84 -3.58 0.73
C ASN A 24 5.52 -2.49 1.76
N ARG A 25 6.56 -1.92 2.36
CA ARG A 25 6.45 -0.73 3.20
C ARG A 25 6.67 0.47 2.31
N TYR A 26 5.67 1.34 2.25
CA TYR A 26 5.74 2.61 1.57
C TYR A 26 5.71 3.72 2.60
N THR A 27 6.38 4.82 2.33
CA THR A 27 6.34 6.01 3.18
C THR A 27 5.30 6.96 2.63
N ASP A 28 4.35 7.36 3.48
CA ASP A 28 3.38 8.40 3.13
C ASP A 28 4.11 9.75 2.96
N PRO A 29 4.06 10.38 1.78
CA PRO A 29 4.79 11.63 1.51
C PRO A 29 4.21 12.84 2.26
N VAL A 30 2.99 12.75 2.80
CA VAL A 30 2.33 13.83 3.54
C VAL A 30 2.70 13.81 5.01
N CYS A 31 2.66 12.63 5.65
CA CYS A 31 2.86 12.50 7.10
C CYS A 31 4.11 11.72 7.51
N GLY A 32 4.79 11.05 6.58
CA GLY A 32 5.99 10.24 6.84
C GLY A 32 5.73 8.87 7.48
N MET A 33 4.46 8.50 7.69
CA MET A 33 4.13 7.18 8.27
C MET A 33 4.39 6.05 7.27
N GLU A 34 4.92 4.93 7.77
CA GLU A 34 5.00 3.69 6.99
C GLU A 34 3.60 3.06 6.82
N THR A 35 3.23 2.79 5.58
CA THR A 35 2.00 2.09 5.21
C THR A 35 2.31 0.84 4.39
N SER A 36 1.58 -0.23 4.66
CA SER A 36 1.65 -1.46 3.88
C SER A 36 0.75 -1.42 2.63
N GLY A 37 0.07 -0.28 2.41
CA GLY A 37 -1.22 -0.26 1.74
C GLY A 37 -1.20 0.18 0.28
N ASP A 38 -1.62 -0.73 -0.61
CA ASP A 38 -2.16 -0.41 -1.94
C ASP A 38 -3.56 0.26 -1.89
N LEU A 39 -4.16 0.39 -0.69
CA LEU A 39 -5.54 0.85 -0.49
C LEU A 39 -5.73 2.33 -0.85
N PHE A 40 -4.78 3.17 -0.47
CA PHE A 40 -4.79 4.60 -0.76
C PHE A 40 -3.54 4.91 -1.57
N LYS A 41 -3.66 4.87 -2.90
CA LYS A 41 -2.57 5.22 -3.80
C LYS A 41 -3.07 6.06 -4.95
N ILE A 42 -2.19 6.89 -5.49
CA ILE A 42 -2.44 7.63 -6.73
C ILE A 42 -1.20 7.56 -7.62
N GLU A 43 -1.41 7.74 -8.91
CA GLU A 43 -0.31 7.96 -9.85
C GLU A 43 -0.20 9.46 -10.14
N TYR A 44 0.98 10.02 -9.89
CA TYR A 44 1.29 11.42 -10.18
C TYR A 44 2.64 11.48 -10.90
N GLN A 45 2.67 12.11 -12.07
CA GLN A 45 3.86 12.22 -12.92
C GLN A 45 4.56 10.88 -13.22
N GLY A 46 3.78 9.81 -13.41
CA GLY A 46 4.32 8.46 -13.68
C GLY A 46 4.95 7.77 -12.45
N LYS A 47 4.83 8.35 -11.26
CA LYS A 47 5.21 7.73 -9.98
C LYS A 47 3.96 7.35 -9.20
N SER A 48 3.99 6.17 -8.57
CA SER A 48 2.95 5.75 -7.63
C SER A 48 3.26 6.25 -6.22
N TYR A 49 2.34 7.03 -5.64
CA TYR A 49 2.39 7.49 -4.26
C TYR A 49 1.39 6.71 -3.42
N TYR A 50 1.77 6.38 -2.19
CA TYR A 50 1.00 5.56 -1.27
C TYR A 50 0.74 6.34 0.02
N PHE A 51 -0.44 6.18 0.60
CA PHE A 51 -0.90 6.96 1.74
C PHE A 51 -1.40 6.06 2.87
N CYS A 52 -1.23 6.54 4.11
CA CYS A 52 -1.73 5.85 5.31
C CYS A 52 -3.25 5.98 5.46
N SER A 53 -3.84 7.02 4.84
CA SER A 53 -5.26 7.34 4.94
C SER A 53 -5.78 8.11 3.73
N ASP A 54 -7.10 8.13 3.55
CA ASP A 54 -7.76 8.96 2.53
C ASP A 54 -7.49 10.46 2.75
N HIS A 55 -7.36 10.88 4.01
CA HIS A 55 -7.03 12.26 4.35
C HIS A 55 -5.67 12.69 3.77
N CYS A 56 -4.62 11.87 3.95
CA CYS A 56 -3.29 12.15 3.39
C CYS A 56 -3.33 12.12 1.85
N LYS A 57 -4.06 11.19 1.25
CA LYS A 57 -4.28 11.16 -0.22
C LYS A 57 -4.92 12.45 -0.73
N ASN A 58 -5.95 12.95 -0.05
CA ASN A 58 -6.65 14.16 -0.45
C ASN A 58 -5.77 15.40 -0.27
N GLN A 59 -4.98 15.46 0.81
CA GLN A 59 -4.03 16.54 1.05
C GLN A 59 -2.93 16.58 -0.02
N PHE A 60 -2.40 15.41 -0.41
CA PHE A 60 -1.48 15.30 -1.54
C PHE A 60 -2.14 15.75 -2.84
N THR A 61 -3.36 15.29 -3.13
CA THR A 61 -4.08 15.62 -4.37
C THR A 61 -4.39 17.12 -4.47
N ALA A 62 -4.61 17.80 -3.34
CA ALA A 62 -4.87 19.23 -3.31
C ALA A 62 -3.62 20.07 -3.66
N ASN A 63 -2.42 19.63 -3.26
CA ASN A 63 -1.17 20.34 -3.50
C ASN A 63 0.00 19.37 -3.76
N PRO A 64 0.00 18.64 -4.89
CA PRO A 64 0.94 17.55 -5.11
C PRO A 64 2.38 18.04 -5.24
N ASP A 65 2.62 19.25 -5.76
CA ASP A 65 3.98 19.79 -5.95
C ASP A 65 4.73 20.01 -4.62
N ASN A 66 4.01 20.23 -3.51
CA ASN A 66 4.59 20.34 -2.17
C ASN A 66 5.14 19.01 -1.64
N TYR A 67 4.65 17.88 -2.16
CA TYR A 67 4.96 16.54 -1.65
C TYR A 67 5.70 15.68 -2.68
N ALA A 68 5.50 15.93 -3.97
CA ALA A 68 6.06 15.15 -5.07
C ALA A 68 7.53 15.45 -5.36
N SER A 69 8.11 16.46 -4.69
CA SER A 69 9.52 16.87 -4.83
C SER A 69 10.52 15.96 -4.10
N LEU A 70 10.04 14.91 -3.41
CA LEU A 70 10.85 13.90 -2.71
C LEU A 70 11.36 12.78 -3.63
#